data_AF-A0A5C7AC79-F1
#
_entry.id   AF-A0A5C7AC79-F1
#
_cell.length_a   1.000
_cell.length_b   1.000
_cell.length_c   1.000
_cell.angle_alpha   90.00
_cell.angle_beta   90.00
_cell.angle_gamma   90.00
#
_symmetry.space_group_name_H-M   'P 1'
#
loop_
_entity.id
_entity.type
_entity.pdbx_description
1 polymer ?
#
loop_
_entity_poly.entity_id
_entity_poly.type
_entity_poly.pdbx_seq_one_letter_code
_entity_poly.pdbx_strand_id
1 'polypeptide(L)'
;MKVKEENTPKTEAIKNALKQVDFKDTFSTTNHKDDLKTVAHLIFGTFPKWVSTLMKLRNTLVKPFGLKVEMPKDYNLDYKVGSYSGFFKIFDILDNELVLGADDKHLNFRVSVYDSKEPSFNIKVTTLVEYKNTFGKVYMAIVAPFHRVVVKSMVKQAYKNAYV
;
A
#
# COMPACT_ATOMS: atom_id res chain seq x y z
N MET A 1 16.32 6.33 13.12
CA MET A 1 15.87 5.71 11.85
C MET A 1 14.43 6.12 11.59
N LYS A 2 14.05 6.50 10.37
CA LYS A 2 12.67 6.99 10.06
C LYS A 2 11.70 5.90 9.58
N VAL A 3 12.22 4.78 9.06
CA VAL A 3 11.43 3.65 8.55
C VAL A 3 12.19 2.36 8.77
N LYS A 4 11.50 1.27 9.13
CA LYS A 4 12.10 -0.07 9.26
C LYS A 4 11.15 -1.15 8.71
N GLU A 5 11.70 -2.31 8.39
CA GLU A 5 10.92 -3.50 8.05
C GLU A 5 10.54 -4.22 9.35
N GLU A 6 9.32 -4.75 9.42
CA GLU A 6 8.79 -5.45 10.59
C GLU A 6 8.03 -6.72 10.20
N ASN A 7 7.67 -7.52 11.20
CA ASN A 7 6.72 -8.61 11.02
C ASN A 7 5.31 -8.07 10.79
N THR A 8 4.55 -8.78 9.97
CA THR A 8 3.15 -8.45 9.67
C THR A 8 2.29 -8.48 10.94
N PRO A 9 1.54 -7.41 11.25
CA PRO A 9 0.59 -7.38 12.35
C PRO A 9 -0.50 -8.43 12.19
N LYS A 10 -1.04 -8.92 13.30
CA LYS A 10 -2.10 -9.94 13.34
C LYS A 10 -3.48 -9.30 13.52
N THR A 11 -3.81 -8.28 12.73
CA THR A 11 -5.12 -7.62 12.77
C THR A 11 -6.18 -8.46 12.06
N GLU A 12 -7.45 -8.30 12.44
CA GLU A 12 -8.56 -8.97 11.75
C GLU A 12 -8.72 -8.47 10.31
N ALA A 13 -8.47 -7.18 10.06
CA ALA A 13 -8.54 -6.63 8.72
C ALA A 13 -7.48 -7.28 7.79
N ILE A 14 -6.25 -7.48 8.26
CA ILE A 14 -5.20 -8.19 7.50
C ILE A 14 -5.59 -9.65 7.24
N LYS A 15 -6.15 -10.35 8.23
CA LYS A 15 -6.57 -11.75 8.07
C LYS A 15 -7.68 -11.92 7.04
N ASN A 16 -8.60 -10.97 7.00
CA ASN A 16 -9.78 -11.00 6.12
C ASN A 16 -9.56 -10.26 4.78
N ALA A 17 -8.40 -9.63 4.57
CA ALA A 17 -8.14 -8.79 3.41
C ALA A 17 -8.12 -9.58 2.08
N LEU A 18 -7.64 -10.82 2.11
CA LEU A 18 -7.50 -11.72 0.95
C LEU A 18 -7.79 -13.16 1.38
N LYS A 19 -8.25 -14.01 0.44
CA LYS A 19 -8.49 -15.43 0.72
C LYS A 19 -7.19 -16.20 0.96
N GLN A 20 -6.15 -15.81 0.24
CA GLN A 20 -4.81 -16.36 0.33
C GLN A 20 -3.79 -15.23 0.26
N VAL A 21 -2.67 -15.36 0.98
CA VAL A 21 -1.56 -14.40 0.96
C VAL A 21 -0.29 -15.13 0.54
N ASP A 22 0.13 -14.91 -0.70
CA ASP A 22 1.31 -15.51 -1.31
C ASP A 22 2.57 -14.65 -1.16
N PHE A 23 2.40 -13.34 -1.00
CA PHE A 23 3.46 -12.41 -0.66
C PHE A 23 2.97 -11.38 0.35
N LYS A 24 3.87 -11.01 1.26
CA LYS A 24 3.68 -9.91 2.18
C LYS A 24 4.98 -9.22 2.53
N ASP A 25 4.89 -7.93 2.80
CA ASP A 25 5.93 -7.15 3.49
C ASP A 25 5.28 -6.15 4.44
N THR A 26 6.07 -5.67 5.40
CA THR A 26 5.60 -4.67 6.35
C THR A 26 6.70 -3.67 6.63
N PHE A 27 6.38 -2.40 6.46
CA PHE A 27 7.26 -1.29 6.81
C PHE A 27 6.56 -0.38 7.80
N SER A 28 7.30 0.11 8.79
CA SER A 28 6.75 0.99 9.81
C SER A 28 7.48 2.31 9.94
N THR A 29 6.75 3.33 10.38
CA THR A 29 7.20 4.70 10.65
C THR A 29 6.47 5.28 11.86
N THR A 30 6.96 6.40 12.39
CA THR A 30 6.30 7.10 13.49
C THR A 30 5.49 8.27 12.96
N ASN A 31 4.20 8.33 13.28
CA ASN A 31 3.38 9.53 13.11
C ASN A 31 2.35 9.63 14.24
N HIS A 32 2.53 10.66 15.08
CA HIS A 32 1.63 10.98 16.19
C HIS A 32 0.86 12.28 15.99
N LYS A 33 1.09 12.96 14.86
CA LYS A 33 0.54 14.30 14.58
C LYS A 33 -0.69 14.26 13.68
N ASP A 34 -0.76 13.26 12.81
CA ASP A 34 -1.77 13.17 11.77
C ASP A 34 -2.74 12.01 12.06
N ASP A 35 -3.98 12.15 11.59
CA ASP A 35 -4.94 11.03 11.56
C ASP A 35 -4.59 10.01 10.47
N LEU A 36 -5.21 8.82 10.52
CA LEU A 36 -4.89 7.72 9.63
C LEU A 36 -5.14 8.05 8.15
N LYS A 37 -6.16 8.87 7.86
CA LYS A 37 -6.47 9.37 6.51
C LYS A 37 -5.33 10.23 5.97
N THR A 38 -4.85 11.18 6.77
CA THR A 38 -3.74 12.05 6.40
C THR A 38 -2.45 11.26 6.27
N VAL A 39 -2.19 10.31 7.16
CA VAL A 39 -1.06 9.37 7.06
C VAL A 39 -1.11 8.61 5.72
N ALA A 40 -2.26 8.02 5.39
CA ALA A 40 -2.43 7.32 4.11
C ALA A 40 -2.23 8.26 2.91
N HIS A 41 -2.71 9.50 2.98
CA HIS A 41 -2.48 10.51 1.95
C HIS A 41 -0.99 10.88 1.82
N LEU A 42 -0.24 10.98 2.91
CA LEU A 42 1.21 11.23 2.86
C LEU A 42 1.99 10.05 2.25
N ILE A 43 1.51 8.82 2.46
CA ILE A 43 2.15 7.61 1.91
C ILE A 43 1.83 7.48 0.41
N PHE A 44 0.55 7.60 0.02
CA PHE A 44 0.07 7.27 -1.33
C PHE A 44 -0.26 8.47 -2.22
N GLY A 45 -0.37 9.68 -1.66
CA GLY A 45 -0.69 10.89 -2.41
C GLY A 45 0.50 11.49 -3.14
N THR A 46 1.72 11.28 -2.62
CA THR A 46 2.97 11.77 -3.23
C THR A 46 3.82 10.60 -3.72
N PHE A 47 3.66 10.23 -4.99
CA PHE A 47 4.57 9.27 -5.63
C PHE A 47 5.91 9.97 -5.95
N PRO A 48 7.05 9.48 -5.43
CA PRO A 48 8.34 10.00 -5.85
C PRO A 48 8.49 9.91 -7.38
N LYS A 49 9.15 10.89 -8.00
CA LYS A 49 9.27 10.98 -9.48
C LYS A 49 9.83 9.68 -10.10
N TRP A 50 10.78 9.02 -9.44
CA TRP A 50 11.34 7.74 -9.90
C TRP A 50 10.31 6.59 -9.87
N VAL A 51 9.38 6.61 -8.91
CA VAL A 51 8.27 5.65 -8.82
C VAL A 51 7.29 5.86 -9.97
N SER A 52 6.99 7.12 -10.33
CA SER A 52 6.21 7.43 -11.53
C SER A 52 6.86 6.85 -12.80
N THR A 53 8.18 6.95 -12.93
CA THR A 53 8.94 6.35 -14.04
C THR A 53 8.87 4.83 -14.04
N LEU A 54 8.99 4.17 -12.88
CA LEU A 54 8.84 2.71 -12.77
C LEU A 54 7.41 2.25 -13.08
N MET A 55 6.39 2.99 -12.64
CA MET A 55 5.00 2.70 -12.99
C MET A 55 4.78 2.83 -14.50
N LYS A 56 5.38 3.82 -15.16
CA LYS A 56 5.36 3.93 -16.64
C LYS A 56 6.05 2.74 -17.30
N LEU A 57 7.23 2.34 -16.83
CA LEU A 57 7.95 1.17 -17.36
C LEU A 57 7.13 -0.11 -17.19
N ARG A 58 6.57 -0.35 -15.99
CA ARG A 58 5.64 -1.45 -15.70
C ARG A 58 4.48 -1.42 -16.67
N ASN A 59 3.85 -0.27 -16.87
CA ASN A 59 2.72 -0.10 -17.77
C ASN A 59 3.08 -0.40 -19.23
N THR A 60 4.28 -0.04 -19.69
CA THR A 60 4.77 -0.38 -21.04
C THR A 60 4.97 -1.90 -21.20
N LEU A 61 5.59 -2.56 -20.22
CA LEU A 61 5.87 -4.00 -20.27
C LEU A 61 4.60 -4.85 -20.17
N VAL A 62 3.60 -4.39 -19.42
CA VAL A 62 2.33 -5.13 -19.23
C VAL A 62 1.23 -4.76 -20.24
N LYS A 63 1.45 -3.75 -21.10
CA LYS A 63 0.48 -3.31 -22.13
C LYS A 63 0.02 -4.45 -23.06
N PRO A 64 0.91 -5.36 -23.53
CA PRO A 64 0.49 -6.51 -24.34
C PRO A 64 -0.40 -7.51 -23.59
N PHE A 65 -0.41 -7.47 -22.25
CA PHE A 65 -1.16 -8.38 -21.39
C PHE A 65 -2.54 -7.82 -20.96
N GLY A 66 -2.94 -6.65 -21.49
CA GLY A 66 -4.29 -6.11 -21.32
C GLY A 66 -4.65 -5.73 -19.87
N LEU A 67 -3.68 -5.26 -19.09
CA LEU A 67 -3.89 -4.70 -17.76
C LEU A 67 -4.48 -3.28 -17.86
N LYS A 68 -5.41 -2.92 -16.96
CA LYS A 68 -6.00 -1.58 -16.92
C LYS A 68 -4.98 -0.58 -16.38
N VAL A 69 -4.79 0.53 -17.10
CA VAL A 69 -3.71 1.50 -16.86
C VAL A 69 -4.22 2.87 -16.38
N GLU A 70 -5.54 3.07 -16.35
CA GLU A 70 -6.11 4.40 -16.09
C GLU A 70 -6.25 4.67 -14.59
N MET A 71 -5.77 5.86 -14.16
CA MET A 71 -6.20 6.46 -12.90
C MET A 71 -7.72 6.67 -12.96
N PRO A 72 -8.48 6.19 -11.97
CA PRO A 72 -9.90 6.51 -11.89
C PRO A 72 -10.08 8.03 -11.87
N LYS A 73 -10.93 8.55 -12.77
CA LYS A 73 -11.26 9.99 -12.84
C LYS A 73 -12.02 10.48 -11.60
N ASP A 74 -12.61 9.56 -10.83
CA ASP A 74 -13.25 9.84 -9.55
C ASP A 74 -12.22 9.93 -8.41
N TYR A 75 -11.40 10.98 -8.47
CA TYR A 75 -10.64 11.47 -7.32
C TYR A 75 -11.60 12.13 -6.32
N ASN A 76 -12.63 11.41 -5.88
CA ASN A 76 -13.63 11.94 -4.96
C ASN A 76 -13.08 11.83 -3.53
N LEU A 77 -12.95 13.00 -2.90
CA LEU A 77 -12.42 13.27 -1.56
C LEU A 77 -13.24 12.64 -0.41
N ASP A 78 -14.32 11.95 -0.75
CA ASP A 78 -15.18 11.19 0.15
C ASP A 78 -14.44 9.92 0.56
N TYR A 79 -13.74 9.98 1.68
CA TYR A 79 -13.06 8.85 2.29
C TYR A 79 -14.08 7.87 2.88
N LYS A 80 -14.57 6.96 2.02
CA LYS A 80 -15.62 5.99 2.30
C LYS A 80 -15.25 4.67 1.63
N VAL A 81 -15.74 3.55 2.15
CA VAL A 81 -15.55 2.25 1.50
C VAL A 81 -16.09 2.30 0.07
N GLY A 82 -15.27 1.86 -0.89
CA GLY A 82 -15.58 1.92 -2.32
C GLY A 82 -14.97 3.11 -3.06
N SER A 83 -14.57 4.19 -2.37
CA SER A 83 -13.89 5.34 -3.00
C SER A 83 -12.38 5.10 -3.16
N TYR A 84 -11.63 6.12 -3.58
CA TYR A 84 -10.21 6.01 -3.91
C TYR A 84 -9.34 6.98 -3.10
N SER A 85 -8.18 6.48 -2.67
CA SER A 85 -7.07 7.30 -2.16
C SER A 85 -5.88 7.13 -3.09
N GLY A 86 -5.63 8.13 -3.93
CA GLY A 86 -4.67 8.01 -5.03
C GLY A 86 -5.13 6.96 -6.04
N PHE A 87 -4.31 5.94 -6.31
CA PHE A 87 -4.65 4.85 -7.22
C PHE A 87 -5.45 3.71 -6.58
N PHE A 88 -5.55 3.68 -5.25
CA PHE A 88 -6.06 2.51 -4.54
C PHE A 88 -7.49 2.71 -4.08
N LYS A 89 -8.33 1.70 -4.35
CA LYS A 89 -9.70 1.63 -3.84
C LYS A 89 -9.65 1.37 -2.33
N ILE A 90 -10.51 2.03 -1.56
CA ILE A 90 -10.72 1.76 -0.14
C ILE A 90 -11.64 0.54 -0.01
N PHE A 91 -11.14 -0.50 0.65
CA PHE A 91 -11.87 -1.74 0.93
C PHE A 91 -12.45 -1.77 2.34
N ASP A 92 -11.76 -1.17 3.31
CA ASP A 92 -12.21 -1.14 4.70
C ASP A 92 -11.68 0.09 5.43
N ILE A 93 -12.46 0.61 6.37
CA ILE A 93 -12.11 1.75 7.23
C ILE A 93 -12.49 1.38 8.67
N LEU A 94 -11.47 1.23 9.51
CA LEU A 94 -11.58 1.05 10.95
C LEU A 94 -10.93 2.24 11.67
N ASP A 95 -11.21 2.40 12.96
CA ASP A 95 -10.69 3.52 13.77
C ASP A 95 -9.16 3.63 13.78
N ASN A 96 -8.47 2.49 13.70
CA ASN A 96 -7.01 2.40 13.72
C ASN A 96 -6.43 1.68 12.50
N GLU A 97 -7.23 1.33 11.49
CA GLU A 97 -6.76 0.60 10.34
C GLU A 97 -7.51 0.97 9.06
N LEU A 98 -6.78 1.15 7.98
CA LEU A 98 -7.32 1.43 6.66
C LEU A 98 -6.84 0.34 5.71
N VAL A 99 -7.78 -0.29 4.98
CA VAL A 99 -7.44 -1.25 3.94
C VAL A 99 -7.71 -0.64 2.57
N LEU A 100 -6.64 -0.55 1.77
CA LEU A 100 -6.62 -0.06 0.40
C LEU A 100 -6.25 -1.20 -0.54
N GLY A 101 -6.55 -1.11 -1.83
CA GLY A 101 -6.04 -2.10 -2.77
C GLY A 101 -6.58 -2.02 -4.18
N ALA A 102 -6.35 -3.10 -4.92
CA ALA A 102 -6.89 -3.32 -6.25
C ALA A 102 -7.04 -4.82 -6.53
N ASP A 103 -8.02 -5.16 -7.36
CA ASP A 103 -8.20 -6.50 -7.92
C ASP A 103 -7.85 -6.45 -9.41
N ASP A 104 -6.85 -7.23 -9.82
CA ASP A 104 -6.40 -7.30 -11.22
C ASP A 104 -6.43 -8.76 -11.72
N LYS A 105 -6.25 -8.99 -13.02
CA LYS A 105 -6.35 -10.33 -13.63
C LYS A 105 -5.27 -11.31 -13.15
N HIS A 106 -4.12 -10.81 -12.76
CA HIS A 106 -2.93 -11.61 -12.44
C HIS A 106 -2.70 -11.74 -10.92
N LEU A 107 -3.10 -10.74 -10.15
CA LEU A 107 -3.04 -10.74 -8.70
C LEU A 107 -4.13 -9.85 -8.10
N ASN A 108 -4.50 -10.13 -6.85
CA ASN A 108 -5.15 -9.16 -5.98
C ASN A 108 -4.09 -8.57 -5.05
N PHE A 109 -4.23 -7.29 -4.75
CA PHE A 109 -3.33 -6.57 -3.86
C PHE A 109 -4.13 -5.81 -2.83
N ARG A 110 -3.64 -5.83 -1.59
CA ARG A 110 -4.15 -5.03 -0.48
C ARG A 110 -2.98 -4.35 0.23
N VAL A 111 -3.26 -3.18 0.79
CA VAL A 111 -2.39 -2.49 1.74
C VAL A 111 -3.19 -2.17 2.98
N SER A 112 -2.73 -2.65 4.12
CA SER A 112 -3.20 -2.16 5.42
C SER A 112 -2.30 -1.02 5.87
N VAL A 113 -2.89 0.11 6.25
CA VAL A 113 -2.25 1.16 7.05
C VAL A 113 -2.83 1.04 8.45
N TYR A 114 -2.04 0.55 9.38
CA TYR A 114 -2.43 0.24 10.75
C TYR A 114 -1.70 1.15 11.73
N ASP A 115 -2.43 1.79 12.63
CA ASP A 115 -1.87 2.54 13.76
C ASP A 115 -1.92 1.68 15.03
N SER A 116 -0.78 1.08 15.40
CA SER A 116 -0.65 0.23 16.58
C SER A 116 -0.61 1.00 17.90
N LYS A 117 -0.63 2.34 17.87
CA LYS A 117 -0.52 3.22 19.04
C LYS A 117 0.76 3.05 19.86
N GLU A 118 1.78 2.38 19.31
CA GLU A 118 3.08 2.22 19.95
C GLU A 118 3.82 3.58 20.09
N PRO A 119 4.70 3.79 21.07
CA PRO A 119 5.42 5.06 21.22
C PRO A 119 6.28 5.45 20.01
N SER A 120 6.74 4.45 19.25
CA SER A 120 7.53 4.61 18.03
C SER A 120 7.13 3.56 17.02
N PHE A 121 7.25 3.88 15.73
CA PHE A 121 6.89 2.96 14.65
C PHE A 121 5.42 2.49 14.70
N ASN A 122 4.53 3.36 15.21
CA ASN A 122 3.11 3.07 15.38
C ASN A 122 2.38 2.85 14.06
N ILE A 123 2.79 3.55 13.00
CA ILE A 123 2.20 3.37 11.68
C ILE A 123 2.88 2.20 10.99
N LYS A 124 2.12 1.12 10.75
CA LYS A 124 2.55 -0.10 10.06
C LYS A 124 1.83 -0.21 8.74
N VAL A 125 2.59 -0.31 7.67
CA VAL A 125 2.08 -0.42 6.30
C VAL A 125 2.39 -1.82 5.79
N THR A 126 1.35 -2.63 5.64
CA THR A 126 1.46 -4.03 5.25
C THR A 126 0.96 -4.22 3.83
N THR A 127 1.81 -4.67 2.93
CA THR A 127 1.41 -5.16 1.61
C THR A 127 0.98 -6.62 1.71
N LEU A 128 -0.14 -6.98 1.07
CA LEU A 128 -0.61 -8.36 0.91
C LEU A 128 -0.91 -8.60 -0.57
N VAL A 129 -0.47 -9.74 -1.09
CA VAL A 129 -0.71 -10.14 -2.48
C VAL A 129 -1.22 -11.58 -2.54
N GLU A 130 -2.27 -11.78 -3.34
CA GLU A 130 -2.81 -13.07 -3.73
C GLU A 130 -2.55 -13.27 -5.22
N TYR A 131 -1.86 -14.35 -5.61
CA TYR A 131 -1.64 -14.67 -7.00
C TYR A 131 -2.87 -15.36 -7.59
N LYS A 132 -3.37 -14.85 -8.73
CA LYS A 132 -4.48 -15.52 -9.45
C LYS A 132 -4.00 -16.59 -10.42
N ASN A 133 -2.76 -16.50 -10.87
CA ASN A 133 -2.17 -17.38 -11.86
C ASN A 133 -0.64 -17.33 -11.84
N THR A 134 -0.02 -18.21 -12.62
CA THR A 134 1.44 -18.30 -12.76
C THR A 134 2.07 -16.98 -13.23
N PHE A 135 1.39 -16.23 -14.10
CA PHE A 135 1.87 -14.92 -14.53
C PHE A 135 1.96 -13.94 -13.36
N GLY A 136 0.97 -13.93 -12.46
CA GLY A 136 1.02 -13.16 -11.20
C GLY A 136 2.23 -13.49 -10.33
N LYS A 137 2.54 -14.79 -10.18
CA LYS A 137 3.70 -15.25 -9.42
C LYS A 137 5.02 -14.79 -10.03
N VAL A 138 5.20 -14.95 -11.35
CA VAL A 138 6.41 -14.52 -12.07
C VAL A 138 6.55 -13.00 -12.03
N TYR A 139 5.45 -12.27 -12.26
CA TYR A 139 5.40 -10.82 -12.17
C TYR A 139 5.85 -10.34 -10.78
N MET A 140 5.30 -10.91 -9.71
CA MET A 140 5.66 -10.51 -8.36
C MET A 140 7.12 -10.85 -8.02
N ALA A 141 7.65 -11.99 -8.48
CA ALA A 141 9.06 -12.33 -8.28
C ALA A 141 10.01 -11.28 -8.85
N ILE A 142 9.68 -10.69 -10.00
CA ILE A 142 10.47 -9.63 -10.64
C ILE A 142 10.27 -8.29 -9.94
N VAL A 143 9.03 -7.96 -9.54
CA VAL A 143 8.67 -6.64 -9.01
C VAL A 143 8.99 -6.50 -7.51
N ALA A 144 8.89 -7.57 -6.72
CA ALA A 144 9.10 -7.58 -5.27
C ALA A 144 10.36 -6.84 -4.77
N PRO A 145 11.57 -7.03 -5.33
CA PRO A 145 12.75 -6.30 -4.85
C PRO A 145 12.61 -4.78 -5.03
N PHE A 146 12.07 -4.33 -6.16
CA PHE A 146 11.84 -2.91 -6.43
C PHE A 146 10.70 -2.36 -5.58
N HIS A 147 9.61 -3.12 -5.43
CA HIS A 147 8.46 -2.81 -4.59
C HIS A 147 8.88 -2.47 -3.16
N ARG A 148 9.74 -3.29 -2.55
CA ARG A 148 10.24 -3.03 -1.18
C ARG A 148 10.95 -1.68 -1.06
N VAL A 149 11.77 -1.30 -2.05
CA VAL A 149 12.45 0.00 -2.07
C VAL A 149 11.46 1.15 -2.21
N VAL A 150 10.47 0.99 -3.10
CA VAL A 150 9.40 1.98 -3.34
C VAL A 150 8.58 2.21 -2.07
N VAL A 151 8.05 1.13 -1.47
CA VAL A 151 7.20 1.23 -0.27
C VAL A 151 7.98 1.82 0.89
N LYS A 152 9.23 1.38 1.12
CA LYS A 152 10.08 1.97 2.17
C LYS A 152 10.27 3.48 1.99
N SER A 153 10.46 3.94 0.76
CA SER A 153 10.55 5.37 0.44
C SER A 153 9.22 6.10 0.70
N MET A 154 8.09 5.50 0.33
CA MET A 154 6.76 6.08 0.52
C MET A 154 6.39 6.19 2.00
N VAL A 155 6.61 5.13 2.78
CA VAL A 155 6.34 5.08 4.23
C VAL A 155 7.19 6.10 4.99
N LYS A 156 8.43 6.34 4.55
CA LYS A 156 9.31 7.35 5.14
C LYS A 156 8.74 8.78 5.04
N GLN A 157 7.90 9.07 4.04
CA GLN A 157 7.29 10.41 3.86
C GLN A 157 6.32 10.76 4.99
N ALA A 158 5.68 9.75 5.60
CA ALA A 158 4.74 9.94 6.69
C ALA A 158 5.42 10.08 8.07
N TYR A 159 6.75 10.08 8.15
CA TYR A 159 7.45 10.25 9.43
C TYR A 159 7.22 11.65 10.02
N LYS A 160 6.52 11.71 11.15
CA LYS A 160 6.35 12.91 11.99
C LYS A 160 6.39 12.52 13.47
N ASN A 161 7.53 12.78 14.12
CA ASN A 161 7.64 12.57 15.56
C ASN A 161 7.04 13.76 16.34
N ALA A 162 6.31 13.49 17.42
CA ALA A 162 5.77 14.51 18.33
C ALA A 162 6.81 15.04 19.33
N TYR A 163 8.01 14.44 19.40
CA TYR A 163 9.07 14.81 20.34
C TYR A 163 10.21 15.63 19.71
N VAL A 164 9.89 16.69 18.98
CA VAL A 164 10.78 17.85 18.74
C VAL A 164 9.92 19.10 18.74
#